data_AF-A0A2M9ZDI7-F1
#
_entry.id   AF-A0A2M9ZDI7-F1
#
_cell.length_a   1.000
_cell.length_b   1.000
_cell.length_c   1.000
_cell.angle_alpha   90.00
_cell.angle_beta   90.00
_cell.angle_gamma   90.00
#
_symmetry.space_group_name_H-M   'P 1'
#
loop_
_entity.id
_entity.type
_entity.pdbx_description
1 polymer ?
#
loop_
_entity_poly.entity_id
_entity_poly.type
_entity_poly.pdbx_seq_one_letter_code
_entity_poly.pdbx_strand_id
1 'polypeptide(L)'
;MLNVPELAETLASGKEIDLEYRFISDEDHQQIYLLLLQALGNLDRLFLTEVVSTVLKELLMNANKANAKRIFFLSEGLNINEPSHYNKGMRRFLEEIIHKWDDQEKVLKGSNLSVRLRAKIMNQNLIFLVENDAILLPQEMERIKARLESASKFNDLSDAFLSMSDSQESAGLGLVLIQLLLKNSGIGSDKFKIESDGKITRATLVIPKQIVPLDVTTKLKDKILAEVEGLPPLPNTLTRIINLCNNPDSDLGVIANEIEKNPALSADLLKLSNSAGFASRNKVNTIVQAVKVVGLKNVRNLLYVSGVRKIMEGRYTKLQEVWNHSNLTSYIARQISQRAGFGKLSDIAAVGALLHDLGKFILLSLDPNLFKRLASYQKHRDLSNSTILEEISTGISHPSLGAMLARKWDFPPDLVHMIEFHHRAFMATNTIYADLVDSVYLANMMCDYLEKKVSYYAVDSSILKKFQLDDKRKFEETCEKLAKAYEITNEEN
;
A
#
# COMPACT_ATOMS: atom_id res chain seq x y z
N MET A 1 -21.34 -13.72 -0.89
CA MET A 1 -20.36 -13.42 0.16
C MET A 1 -20.06 -14.68 0.95
N LEU A 2 -18.77 -15.00 1.09
CA LEU A 2 -18.24 -16.03 1.98
C LEU A 2 -18.56 -15.72 3.44
N ASN A 3 -18.91 -16.74 4.22
CA ASN A 3 -19.02 -16.63 5.68
C ASN A 3 -17.63 -16.77 6.30
N VAL A 4 -16.86 -15.67 6.31
CA VAL A 4 -15.46 -15.65 6.77
C VAL A 4 -15.28 -16.23 8.18
N PRO A 5 -16.11 -15.89 9.19
CA PRO A 5 -16.02 -16.49 10.52
C PRO A 5 -16.14 -18.03 10.52
N GLU A 6 -17.10 -18.58 9.77
CA GLU A 6 -17.31 -20.02 9.66
C GLU A 6 -16.14 -20.73 8.96
N LEU A 7 -15.57 -20.11 7.92
CA LEU A 7 -14.39 -20.63 7.22
C LEU A 7 -13.16 -20.62 8.14
N ALA A 8 -12.97 -19.56 8.93
CA ALA A 8 -11.87 -19.48 9.89
C ALA A 8 -12.01 -20.52 11.00
N GLU A 9 -13.23 -20.76 11.50
CA GLU A 9 -13.51 -21.82 12.48
C GLU A 9 -13.26 -23.21 11.88
N THR A 10 -13.67 -23.42 10.62
CA THR A 10 -13.39 -24.66 9.88
C THR A 10 -11.89 -24.93 9.80
N LEU A 11 -11.08 -23.93 9.41
CA LEU A 11 -9.62 -24.02 9.40
C LEU A 11 -9.04 -24.30 10.79
N ALA A 12 -9.52 -23.60 11.82
CA ALA A 12 -9.06 -23.77 13.20
C ALA A 12 -9.34 -25.18 13.74
N SER A 13 -10.43 -25.82 13.28
CA SER A 13 -10.76 -27.22 13.60
C SER A 13 -9.90 -28.26 12.86
N GLY A 14 -8.98 -27.82 11.98
CA GLY A 14 -8.14 -28.68 11.15
C GLY A 14 -8.83 -29.24 9.90
N LYS A 15 -10.07 -28.84 9.63
CA LYS A 15 -10.80 -29.20 8.41
C LYS A 15 -10.32 -28.37 7.21
N GLU A 16 -10.46 -28.93 6.03
CA GLU A 16 -10.13 -28.25 4.76
C GLU A 16 -11.30 -27.36 4.35
N ILE A 17 -10.99 -26.13 3.93
CA ILE A 17 -11.93 -25.29 3.18
C ILE A 17 -11.71 -25.48 1.68
N ASP A 18 -12.76 -25.37 0.90
CA ASP A 18 -12.74 -25.46 -0.57
C ASP A 18 -13.60 -24.36 -1.18
N LEU A 19 -12.96 -23.42 -1.87
CA LEU A 19 -13.60 -22.26 -2.47
C LEU A 19 -13.41 -22.33 -3.99
N GLU A 20 -14.51 -22.47 -4.74
CA GLU A 20 -14.50 -22.55 -6.20
C GLU A 20 -14.93 -21.22 -6.84
N TYR A 21 -14.14 -20.75 -7.80
CA TYR A 21 -14.37 -19.50 -8.51
C TYR A 21 -14.28 -19.73 -10.02
N ARG A 22 -15.25 -19.20 -10.77
CA ARG A 22 -15.12 -19.08 -12.24
C ARG A 22 -14.41 -17.79 -12.64
N PHE A 23 -14.56 -16.76 -11.82
CA PHE A 23 -13.82 -15.51 -11.89
C PHE A 23 -13.64 -15.02 -10.45
N ILE A 24 -12.39 -14.85 -10.04
CA ILE A 24 -12.05 -14.24 -8.75
C ILE A 24 -12.13 -12.72 -8.91
N SER A 25 -13.09 -12.10 -8.24
CA SER A 25 -13.28 -10.65 -8.19
C SER A 25 -12.42 -10.01 -7.09
N ASP A 26 -12.34 -8.67 -7.08
CA ASP A 26 -11.71 -7.95 -5.98
C ASP A 26 -12.43 -8.15 -4.65
N GLU A 27 -13.75 -8.30 -4.67
CA GLU A 27 -14.53 -8.63 -3.47
C GLU A 27 -14.08 -9.98 -2.91
N ASP A 28 -13.89 -10.98 -3.76
CA ASP A 28 -13.37 -12.29 -3.35
C ASP A 28 -11.96 -12.18 -2.74
N HIS A 29 -11.09 -11.33 -3.31
CA HIS A 29 -9.78 -11.04 -2.75
C HIS A 29 -9.85 -10.41 -1.36
N GLN A 30 -10.79 -9.50 -1.09
CA GLN A 30 -11.02 -8.98 0.27
C GLN A 30 -11.46 -10.07 1.24
N GLN A 31 -12.39 -10.93 0.83
CA GLN A 31 -12.88 -11.98 1.70
C GLN A 31 -11.77 -12.98 2.05
N ILE A 32 -10.88 -13.29 1.09
CA ILE A 32 -9.68 -14.08 1.32
C ILE A 32 -8.73 -13.34 2.28
N TYR A 33 -8.52 -12.04 2.13
CA TYR A 33 -7.68 -11.25 3.03
C TYR A 33 -8.21 -11.26 4.48
N LEU A 34 -9.52 -11.08 4.67
CA LEU A 34 -10.15 -11.16 5.99
C LEU A 34 -10.02 -12.56 6.61
N LEU A 35 -10.16 -13.61 5.79
CA LEU A 35 -9.90 -14.99 6.22
C LEU A 35 -8.44 -15.18 6.67
N LEU A 36 -7.48 -14.59 5.95
CA LEU A 36 -6.07 -14.63 6.32
C LEU A 36 -5.81 -13.93 7.66
N LEU A 37 -6.39 -12.76 7.90
CA LEU A 37 -6.27 -12.06 9.18
C LEU A 37 -6.70 -12.96 10.35
N GLN A 38 -7.83 -13.65 10.22
CA GLN A 38 -8.33 -14.55 11.25
C GLN A 38 -7.48 -15.83 11.38
N ALA A 39 -7.16 -16.48 10.26
CA ALA A 39 -6.41 -17.75 10.26
C ALA A 39 -4.97 -17.57 10.75
N LEU A 40 -4.27 -16.52 10.30
CA LEU A 40 -2.92 -16.21 10.74
C LEU A 40 -2.90 -15.58 12.13
N GLY A 41 -3.93 -14.81 12.50
CA GLY A 41 -4.13 -14.33 13.87
C GLY A 41 -4.20 -15.48 14.88
N ASN A 42 -5.00 -16.50 14.59
CA ASN A 42 -5.12 -17.71 15.43
C ASN A 42 -3.83 -18.54 15.53
N LEU A 43 -2.86 -18.31 14.63
CA LEU A 43 -1.56 -18.97 14.62
C LEU A 43 -0.43 -18.08 15.17
N ASP A 44 -0.76 -16.90 15.72
CA ASP A 44 0.19 -15.86 16.15
C ASP A 44 1.15 -15.41 15.04
N ARG A 45 0.65 -15.36 13.79
CA ARG A 45 1.42 -15.03 12.57
C ARG A 45 0.79 -13.91 11.75
N LEU A 46 0.06 -13.01 12.41
CA LEU A 46 -0.63 -11.88 11.75
C LEU A 46 0.32 -11.02 10.88
N PHE A 47 1.60 -10.95 11.24
CA PHE A 47 2.63 -10.24 10.47
C PHE A 47 2.86 -10.80 9.05
N LEU A 48 2.45 -12.04 8.78
CA LEU A 48 2.56 -12.65 7.46
C LEU A 48 1.37 -12.37 6.53
N THR A 49 0.27 -11.79 7.03
CA THR A 49 -0.98 -11.63 6.28
C THR A 49 -0.75 -10.98 4.92
N GLU A 50 0.06 -9.93 4.90
CA GLU A 50 0.39 -9.18 3.70
C GLU A 50 1.16 -10.01 2.66
N VAL A 51 2.19 -10.72 3.12
CA VAL A 51 3.01 -11.61 2.27
C VAL A 51 2.13 -12.71 1.67
N VAL A 52 1.35 -13.39 2.52
CA VAL A 52 0.50 -14.51 2.09
C VAL A 52 -0.61 -14.03 1.17
N SER A 53 -1.26 -12.90 1.48
CA SER A 53 -2.28 -12.28 0.63
C SER A 53 -1.73 -11.96 -0.75
N THR A 54 -0.55 -11.35 -0.82
CA THR A 54 0.11 -10.99 -2.08
C THR A 54 0.42 -12.23 -2.93
N VAL A 55 0.98 -13.27 -2.30
CA VAL A 55 1.26 -14.54 -2.99
C VAL A 55 -0.04 -15.16 -3.50
N LEU A 56 -1.08 -15.26 -2.67
CA LEU A 56 -2.36 -15.84 -3.07
C LEU A 56 -3.03 -15.04 -4.19
N LYS A 57 -3.03 -13.70 -4.11
CA LYS A 57 -3.58 -12.83 -5.16
C LYS A 57 -2.90 -13.09 -6.50
N GLU A 58 -1.56 -13.16 -6.52
CA GLU A 58 -0.80 -13.45 -7.73
C GLU A 58 -1.06 -14.86 -8.28
N LEU A 59 -1.19 -15.87 -7.42
CA LEU A 59 -1.51 -17.25 -7.84
C LEU A 59 -2.92 -17.35 -8.45
N LEU A 60 -3.91 -16.77 -7.79
CA LEU A 60 -5.30 -16.74 -8.23
C LEU A 60 -5.46 -15.97 -9.54
N MET A 61 -4.78 -14.82 -9.66
CA MET A 61 -4.74 -14.02 -10.89
C MET A 61 -4.11 -14.81 -12.05
N ASN A 62 -3.01 -15.52 -11.81
CA ASN A 62 -2.37 -16.34 -12.83
C ASN A 62 -3.25 -17.54 -13.25
N ALA A 63 -4.03 -18.11 -12.32
CA ALA A 63 -5.01 -19.15 -12.62
C ALA A 63 -6.16 -18.62 -13.50
N ASN A 64 -6.75 -17.46 -13.16
CA ASN A 64 -7.75 -16.81 -14.02
C ASN A 64 -7.17 -16.51 -15.42
N LYS A 65 -5.94 -16.01 -15.52
CA LYS A 65 -5.27 -15.71 -16.80
C LYS A 65 -5.07 -16.97 -17.64
N ALA A 66 -4.74 -18.09 -17.01
CA ALA A 66 -4.65 -19.36 -17.71
C ALA A 66 -6.02 -19.79 -18.28
N ASN A 67 -7.11 -19.63 -17.53
CA ASN A 67 -8.47 -19.92 -18.01
C ASN A 67 -8.87 -19.00 -19.17
N ALA A 68 -8.63 -17.70 -19.03
CA ALA A 68 -8.89 -16.72 -20.09
C ALA A 68 -8.10 -17.05 -21.36
N LYS A 69 -6.83 -17.47 -21.22
CA LYS A 69 -6.01 -17.91 -22.34
C LYS A 69 -6.61 -19.13 -23.04
N ARG A 70 -7.10 -20.14 -22.30
CA ARG A 70 -7.75 -21.31 -22.91
C ARG A 70 -9.01 -20.92 -23.68
N ILE A 71 -9.85 -20.06 -23.11
CA ILE A 71 -11.07 -19.58 -23.77
C ILE A 71 -10.74 -18.77 -25.03
N PHE A 72 -9.75 -17.88 -24.96
CA PHE A 72 -9.30 -17.06 -26.09
C PHE A 72 -8.81 -17.91 -27.26
N PHE A 73 -7.97 -18.93 -27.00
CA PHE A 73 -7.49 -19.81 -28.06
C PHE A 73 -8.64 -20.58 -28.73
N LEU A 74 -9.63 -21.02 -27.94
CA LEU A 74 -10.82 -21.67 -28.46
C LEU A 74 -11.68 -20.72 -29.31
N SER A 75 -11.90 -19.48 -28.87
CA SER A 75 -12.71 -18.50 -29.60
C SER A 75 -12.06 -18.06 -30.92
N GLU A 76 -10.73 -18.03 -30.97
CA GLU A 76 -9.96 -17.68 -32.17
C GLU A 76 -9.69 -18.87 -33.11
N GLY A 77 -10.17 -20.07 -32.77
CA GLY A 77 -9.92 -21.28 -33.55
C GLY A 77 -8.43 -21.66 -33.64
N LEU A 78 -7.62 -21.25 -32.65
CA LEU A 78 -6.18 -21.51 -32.61
C LEU A 78 -5.88 -22.80 -31.85
N ASN A 79 -5.05 -23.67 -32.43
CA ASN A 79 -4.58 -24.86 -31.73
C ASN A 79 -3.46 -24.48 -30.75
N ILE A 80 -3.76 -24.55 -29.44
CA ILE A 80 -2.80 -24.18 -28.39
C ILE A 80 -1.58 -25.09 -28.31
N ASN A 81 -1.65 -26.30 -28.86
CA ASN A 81 -0.54 -27.26 -28.88
C ASN A 81 0.41 -27.05 -30.08
N GLU A 82 0.02 -26.21 -31.05
CA GLU A 82 0.83 -25.93 -32.23
C GLU A 82 1.69 -24.67 -32.01
N PRO A 83 3.03 -24.72 -32.13
CA PRO A 83 3.91 -23.60 -31.79
C PRO A 83 3.64 -22.30 -32.56
N SER A 84 3.28 -22.39 -33.84
CA SER A 84 2.95 -21.26 -34.71
C SER A 84 1.70 -20.52 -34.21
N HIS A 85 0.63 -21.27 -33.91
CA HIS A 85 -0.63 -20.79 -33.36
C HIS A 85 -0.45 -20.28 -31.94
N TYR A 86 0.34 -20.95 -31.11
CA TYR A 86 0.66 -20.52 -29.76
C TYR A 86 1.31 -19.13 -29.75
N ASN A 87 2.34 -18.91 -30.56
CA ASN A 87 3.02 -17.62 -30.64
C ASN A 87 2.10 -16.49 -31.14
N LYS A 88 1.28 -16.77 -32.16
CA LYS A 88 0.29 -15.82 -32.69
C LYS A 88 -0.78 -15.49 -31.66
N GLY A 89 -1.36 -16.52 -31.04
CA GLY A 89 -2.40 -16.39 -30.03
C GLY A 89 -1.92 -15.67 -28.78
N MET A 90 -0.70 -15.94 -28.33
CA MET A 90 -0.13 -15.24 -27.16
C MET A 90 0.10 -13.75 -27.41
N ARG A 91 0.54 -13.35 -28.61
CA ARG A 91 0.70 -11.93 -28.96
C ARG A 91 -0.63 -11.19 -28.87
N ARG A 92 -1.67 -11.76 -29.48
CA ARG A 92 -3.03 -11.19 -29.45
C ARG A 92 -3.66 -11.23 -28.07
N PHE A 93 -3.44 -12.30 -27.30
CA PHE A 93 -3.92 -12.40 -25.93
C PHE A 93 -3.37 -11.26 -25.04
N LEU A 94 -2.09 -10.92 -25.20
CA LEU A 94 -1.48 -9.79 -24.49
C LEU A 94 -2.13 -8.45 -24.88
N GLU A 95 -2.35 -8.22 -26.18
CA GLU A 95 -2.91 -6.99 -26.72
C GLU A 95 -4.41 -6.81 -26.42
N GLU A 96 -5.20 -7.88 -26.56
CA GLU A 96 -6.66 -7.84 -26.59
C GLU A 96 -7.31 -8.16 -25.24
N ILE A 97 -6.67 -9.00 -24.41
CA ILE A 97 -7.26 -9.51 -23.16
C ILE A 97 -6.63 -8.84 -21.92
N ILE A 98 -5.31 -8.80 -21.83
CA ILE A 98 -4.64 -8.30 -20.62
C ILE A 98 -4.88 -6.79 -20.41
N HIS A 99 -4.99 -6.01 -21.49
CA HIS A 99 -5.32 -4.59 -21.40
C HIS A 99 -6.81 -4.30 -21.10
N LYS A 100 -7.67 -5.32 -21.16
CA LYS A 100 -9.12 -5.23 -20.93
C LYS A 100 -9.57 -6.33 -19.97
N TRP A 101 -8.86 -6.45 -18.85
CA TRP A 101 -9.08 -7.54 -17.90
C TRP A 101 -10.49 -7.51 -17.29
N ASP A 102 -11.03 -6.32 -17.03
CA ASP A 102 -12.37 -6.14 -16.47
C ASP A 102 -13.48 -6.71 -17.37
N ASP A 103 -13.27 -6.74 -18.68
CA ASP A 103 -14.24 -7.31 -19.64
C ASP A 103 -14.30 -8.85 -19.57
N GLN A 104 -13.31 -9.49 -18.93
CA GLN A 104 -13.19 -10.95 -18.88
C GLN A 104 -14.12 -11.59 -17.85
N GLU A 105 -14.68 -10.83 -16.92
CA GLU A 105 -15.57 -11.38 -15.88
C GLU A 105 -16.74 -12.16 -16.50
N LYS A 106 -17.42 -11.57 -17.49
CA LYS A 106 -18.56 -12.22 -18.17
C LYS A 106 -18.14 -13.47 -18.93
N VAL A 107 -17.00 -13.40 -19.61
CA VAL A 107 -16.45 -14.51 -20.40
C VAL A 107 -16.10 -15.70 -19.51
N LEU A 108 -15.38 -15.43 -18.42
CA LEU A 108 -14.92 -16.45 -17.48
C LEU A 108 -16.09 -17.07 -16.69
N LYS A 109 -17.04 -16.27 -16.20
CA LYS A 109 -18.26 -16.76 -15.52
C LYS A 109 -19.14 -17.64 -16.42
N GLY A 110 -19.17 -17.35 -17.72
CA GLY A 110 -19.88 -18.14 -18.73
C GLY A 110 -19.18 -19.43 -19.16
N SER A 111 -17.93 -19.65 -18.74
CA SER A 111 -17.15 -20.83 -19.08
C SER A 111 -17.36 -21.99 -18.09
N ASN A 112 -16.85 -23.17 -18.46
CA ASN A 112 -16.80 -24.35 -17.59
C ASN A 112 -15.47 -24.47 -16.83
N LEU A 113 -14.57 -23.48 -16.95
CA LEU A 113 -13.28 -23.50 -16.26
C LEU A 113 -13.42 -22.82 -14.90
N SER A 114 -12.78 -23.42 -13.90
CA SER A 114 -12.79 -22.96 -12.52
C SER A 114 -11.39 -22.94 -11.92
N VAL A 115 -11.24 -22.11 -10.90
CA VAL A 115 -10.09 -22.04 -10.01
C VAL A 115 -10.58 -22.43 -8.61
N ARG A 116 -9.91 -23.38 -7.96
CA ARG A 116 -10.20 -23.75 -6.57
C ARG A 116 -9.11 -23.28 -5.63
N LEU A 117 -9.49 -22.55 -4.58
CA LEU A 117 -8.65 -22.23 -3.45
C LEU A 117 -9.02 -23.15 -2.30
N ARG A 118 -8.12 -24.09 -1.98
CA ARG A 118 -8.26 -24.95 -0.79
C ARG A 118 -7.25 -24.55 0.27
N ALA A 119 -7.64 -24.60 1.52
CA ALA A 119 -6.74 -24.35 2.63
C ALA A 119 -7.00 -25.26 3.82
N LYS A 120 -5.95 -25.60 4.56
CA LYS A 120 -6.06 -26.39 5.80
C LYS A 120 -4.92 -26.10 6.76
N ILE A 121 -5.18 -26.30 8.05
CA ILE A 121 -4.14 -26.28 9.08
C ILE A 121 -3.77 -27.72 9.43
N MET A 122 -2.49 -28.07 9.26
CA MET A 122 -1.96 -29.40 9.58
C MET A 122 -0.63 -29.26 10.31
N ASN A 123 -0.51 -29.83 11.51
CA ASN A 123 0.68 -29.73 12.37
C ASN A 123 1.15 -28.26 12.58
N GLN A 124 0.20 -27.34 12.77
CA GLN A 124 0.43 -25.89 12.87
C GLN A 124 1.03 -25.22 11.62
N ASN A 125 1.10 -25.94 10.49
CA ASN A 125 1.36 -25.36 9.18
C ASN A 125 0.03 -25.00 8.53
N LEU A 126 -0.07 -23.79 7.99
CA LEU A 126 -1.20 -23.38 7.17
C LEU A 126 -0.85 -23.64 5.71
N ILE A 127 -1.61 -24.49 5.03
CA ILE A 127 -1.33 -24.96 3.67
C ILE A 127 -2.41 -24.39 2.76
N PHE A 128 -2.00 -23.75 1.67
CA PHE A 128 -2.86 -23.30 0.60
C PHE A 128 -2.59 -24.10 -0.69
N LEU A 129 -3.66 -24.42 -1.40
CA LEU A 129 -3.67 -25.10 -2.66
C LEU A 129 -4.49 -24.25 -3.64
N VAL A 130 -3.86 -23.74 -4.69
CA VAL A 130 -4.56 -23.09 -5.81
C VAL A 130 -4.56 -24.06 -6.97
N GLU A 131 -5.74 -24.56 -7.31
CA GLU A 131 -5.95 -25.55 -8.37
C GLU A 131 -6.68 -24.93 -9.53
N ASN A 132 -6.32 -25.36 -10.74
CA ASN A 132 -6.90 -24.82 -11.95
C ASN A 132 -7.15 -25.92 -12.99
N ASP A 133 -8.29 -25.82 -13.66
CA ASP A 133 -8.71 -26.73 -14.72
C ASP A 133 -7.86 -26.57 -16.00
N ALA A 134 -7.21 -25.41 -16.18
CA ALA A 134 -6.29 -25.22 -17.29
C ALA A 134 -5.06 -26.13 -17.14
N ILE A 135 -4.97 -27.15 -18.00
CA ILE A 135 -3.84 -28.07 -18.12
C ILE A 135 -2.58 -27.29 -18.49
N LEU A 136 -1.49 -27.48 -17.75
CA LEU A 136 -0.21 -26.85 -18.03
C LEU A 136 0.49 -27.49 -19.24
N LEU A 137 0.83 -26.68 -20.25
CA LEU A 137 1.56 -27.19 -21.41
C LEU A 137 3.04 -27.42 -21.06
N PRO A 138 3.75 -28.37 -21.72
CA PRO A 138 5.18 -28.61 -21.45
C PRO A 138 6.04 -27.35 -21.55
N GLN A 139 5.81 -26.53 -22.58
CA GLN A 139 6.51 -25.26 -22.79
C GLN A 139 6.19 -24.23 -21.69
N GLU A 140 4.97 -24.23 -21.14
CA GLU A 140 4.60 -23.37 -20.01
C GLU A 140 5.32 -23.84 -18.73
N MET A 141 5.42 -25.15 -18.51
CA MET A 141 6.14 -25.73 -17.37
C MET A 141 7.64 -25.44 -17.42
N GLU A 142 8.28 -25.55 -18.58
CA GLU A 142 9.69 -25.18 -18.76
C GLU A 142 9.93 -23.70 -18.44
N ARG A 143 9.06 -22.81 -18.91
CA ARG A 143 9.12 -21.37 -18.58
C ARG A 143 8.95 -21.12 -17.08
N ILE A 144 8.03 -21.83 -16.42
CA ILE A 144 7.82 -21.73 -14.97
C ILE A 144 9.08 -22.19 -14.22
N LYS A 145 9.62 -23.36 -14.54
CA LYS A 145 10.85 -23.89 -13.91
C LYS A 145 12.02 -22.93 -14.07
N ALA A 146 12.27 -22.44 -15.29
CA ALA A 146 13.34 -21.49 -15.56
C ALA A 146 13.21 -20.19 -14.72
N ARG A 147 11.98 -19.70 -14.51
CA ARG A 147 11.71 -18.51 -13.67
C ARG A 147 11.90 -18.78 -12.18
N LEU A 148 11.48 -19.95 -11.68
CA LEU A 148 11.70 -20.31 -10.28
C LEU A 148 13.19 -20.54 -9.99
N GLU A 149 13.92 -21.15 -10.93
CA GLU A 149 15.37 -21.32 -10.84
C GLU A 149 16.12 -19.99 -10.90
N SER A 150 15.73 -19.08 -11.79
CA SER A 150 16.35 -17.75 -11.86
C SER A 150 16.10 -16.94 -10.58
N ALA A 151 14.90 -17.05 -10.00
CA ALA A 151 14.54 -16.36 -8.77
C ALA A 151 15.47 -16.69 -7.59
N SER A 152 15.91 -17.95 -7.50
CA SER A 152 16.83 -18.40 -6.43
C SER A 152 18.18 -17.67 -6.43
N LYS A 153 18.58 -17.09 -7.57
CA LYS A 153 19.86 -16.40 -7.76
C LYS A 153 19.82 -14.93 -7.37
N PHE A 154 18.63 -14.35 -7.17
CA PHE A 154 18.50 -12.94 -6.82
C PHE A 154 18.57 -12.74 -5.30
N ASN A 155 19.25 -11.66 -4.89
CA ASN A 155 19.33 -11.25 -3.50
C ASN A 155 18.18 -10.31 -3.12
N ASP A 156 17.82 -9.41 -4.04
CA ASP A 156 16.70 -8.51 -3.90
C ASP A 156 15.94 -8.34 -5.22
N LEU A 157 14.80 -7.64 -5.14
CA LEU A 157 13.90 -7.44 -6.28
C LEU A 157 14.52 -6.52 -7.34
N SER A 158 15.46 -5.65 -6.98
CA SER A 158 16.18 -4.78 -7.91
C SER A 158 17.04 -5.59 -8.88
N ASP A 159 17.77 -6.57 -8.37
CA ASP A 159 18.55 -7.52 -9.18
C ASP A 159 17.66 -8.30 -10.16
N ALA A 160 16.48 -8.73 -9.69
CA ALA A 160 15.50 -9.41 -10.53
C ALA A 160 14.98 -8.48 -11.64
N PHE A 161 14.66 -7.22 -11.33
CA PHE A 161 14.20 -6.26 -12.34
C PHE A 161 15.28 -5.90 -13.37
N LEU A 162 16.54 -5.80 -12.98
CA LEU A 162 17.65 -5.48 -13.89
C LEU A 162 17.95 -6.61 -14.87
N SER A 163 17.82 -7.85 -14.43
CA SER A 163 18.09 -9.03 -15.26
C SER A 163 16.91 -9.42 -16.17
N MET A 164 15.68 -9.03 -15.80
CA MET A 164 14.46 -9.42 -16.52
C MET A 164 13.89 -8.35 -17.46
N SER A 165 14.50 -7.15 -17.53
CA SER A 165 14.03 -6.04 -18.39
C SER A 165 14.03 -6.35 -19.90
N ASP A 166 14.76 -7.37 -20.33
CA ASP A 166 14.86 -7.77 -21.74
C ASP A 166 13.74 -8.75 -22.17
N SER A 167 12.94 -9.25 -21.22
CA SER A 167 11.83 -10.14 -21.54
C SER A 167 10.55 -9.34 -21.77
N GLN A 168 10.03 -9.31 -23.00
CA GLN A 168 8.76 -8.67 -23.39
C GLN A 168 7.51 -9.19 -22.64
N GLU A 169 7.66 -10.12 -21.68
CA GLU A 169 6.56 -10.69 -20.92
C GLU A 169 6.53 -10.16 -19.48
N SER A 170 5.63 -9.20 -19.21
CA SER A 170 5.16 -8.81 -17.86
C SER A 170 4.55 -10.01 -17.07
N ALA A 171 4.38 -11.16 -17.73
CA ALA A 171 3.87 -12.41 -17.19
C ALA A 171 4.84 -13.14 -16.23
N GLY A 172 6.14 -12.84 -16.27
CA GLY A 172 7.17 -13.66 -15.60
C GLY A 172 7.65 -13.22 -14.22
N LEU A 173 7.50 -11.95 -13.91
CA LEU A 173 7.95 -11.35 -12.64
C LEU A 173 7.16 -11.87 -11.43
N GLY A 174 5.91 -12.31 -11.61
CA GLY A 174 5.05 -12.75 -10.50
C GLY A 174 5.60 -13.94 -9.73
N LEU A 175 6.10 -14.96 -10.42
CA LEU A 175 6.70 -16.14 -9.79
C LEU A 175 8.04 -15.81 -9.11
N VAL A 176 8.81 -14.92 -9.71
CA VAL A 176 10.07 -14.43 -9.12
C VAL A 176 9.79 -13.62 -7.85
N LEU A 177 8.75 -12.78 -7.88
CA LEU A 177 8.30 -12.02 -6.72
C LEU A 177 7.80 -12.93 -5.60
N ILE A 178 7.03 -13.97 -5.91
CA ILE A 178 6.61 -14.98 -4.92
C ILE A 178 7.83 -15.62 -4.26
N GLN A 179 8.83 -16.03 -5.04
CA GLN A 179 10.05 -16.63 -4.51
C GLN A 179 10.82 -15.67 -3.58
N LEU A 180 10.95 -14.40 -3.96
CA LEU A 180 11.59 -13.37 -3.14
C LEU A 180 10.79 -13.04 -1.88
N LEU A 181 9.46 -12.95 -1.98
CA LEU A 181 8.54 -12.76 -0.84
C LEU A 181 8.72 -13.86 0.20
N LEU A 182 8.73 -15.12 -0.23
CA LEU A 182 8.84 -16.26 0.67
C LEU A 182 10.23 -16.37 1.27
N LYS A 183 11.28 -16.06 0.50
CA LYS A 183 12.66 -15.98 0.99
C LYS A 183 12.79 -14.87 2.06
N ASN A 184 12.31 -13.66 1.79
CA ASN A 184 12.55 -12.51 2.66
C ASN A 184 11.62 -12.50 3.90
N SER A 185 10.45 -13.12 3.82
CA SER A 185 9.57 -13.35 4.97
C SER A 185 10.02 -14.51 5.86
N GLY A 186 11.09 -15.23 5.48
CA GLY A 186 11.64 -16.34 6.25
C GLY A 186 10.87 -17.67 6.12
N ILE A 187 9.87 -17.72 5.25
CA ILE A 187 9.09 -18.93 4.94
C ILE A 187 9.96 -19.95 4.19
N GLY A 188 10.80 -19.46 3.27
CA GLY A 188 11.65 -20.28 2.41
C GLY A 188 11.01 -20.57 1.05
N SER A 189 11.84 -20.60 0.01
CA SER A 189 11.44 -20.89 -1.37
C SER A 189 10.93 -22.32 -1.58
N ASP A 190 11.38 -23.26 -0.76
CA ASP A 190 11.01 -24.68 -0.79
C ASP A 190 9.56 -24.93 -0.33
N LYS A 191 8.93 -23.93 0.30
CA LYS A 191 7.52 -23.99 0.72
C LYS A 191 6.53 -23.62 -0.36
N PHE A 192 7.01 -23.33 -1.57
CA PHE A 192 6.19 -23.06 -2.73
C PHE A 192 6.56 -23.95 -3.90
N LYS A 193 5.55 -24.59 -4.51
CA LYS A 193 5.73 -25.44 -5.68
C LYS A 193 4.54 -25.35 -6.62
N ILE A 194 4.80 -25.53 -7.92
CA ILE A 194 3.77 -25.69 -8.95
C ILE A 194 3.96 -27.06 -9.59
N GLU A 195 2.90 -27.83 -9.64
CA GLU A 195 2.87 -29.19 -10.19
C GLU A 195 1.64 -29.34 -11.09
N SER A 196 1.68 -30.29 -12.03
CA SER A 196 0.52 -30.71 -12.79
C SER A 196 0.53 -32.23 -12.94
N ASP A 197 -0.63 -32.85 -12.82
CA ASP A 197 -0.83 -34.29 -13.02
C ASP A 197 -1.38 -34.62 -14.43
N GLY A 198 -1.34 -33.64 -15.34
CA GLY A 198 -1.89 -33.73 -16.70
C GLY A 198 -3.41 -33.50 -16.78
N LYS A 199 -4.10 -33.35 -15.64
CA LYS A 199 -5.53 -33.00 -15.58
C LYS A 199 -5.74 -31.64 -14.94
N ILE A 200 -5.04 -31.37 -13.85
CA ILE A 200 -5.11 -30.11 -13.12
C ILE A 200 -3.72 -29.50 -12.97
N THR A 201 -3.67 -28.19 -12.84
CA THR A 201 -2.48 -27.46 -12.39
C THR A 201 -2.67 -27.08 -10.92
N ARG A 202 -1.69 -27.39 -10.07
CA ARG A 202 -1.75 -27.11 -8.63
C ARG A 202 -0.53 -26.31 -8.19
N ALA A 203 -0.77 -25.12 -7.65
CA ALA A 203 0.21 -24.38 -6.87
C ALA A 203 -0.01 -24.65 -5.38
N THR A 204 1.05 -25.03 -4.67
CA THR A 204 1.03 -25.29 -3.22
C THR A 204 1.87 -24.24 -2.52
N LEU A 205 1.33 -23.61 -1.49
CA LEU A 205 2.04 -22.71 -0.57
C LEU A 205 1.90 -23.25 0.85
N VAL A 206 3.02 -23.40 1.56
CA VAL A 206 3.05 -23.84 2.96
C VAL A 206 3.56 -22.72 3.85
N ILE A 207 2.77 -22.31 4.83
CA ILE A 207 3.19 -21.37 5.86
C ILE A 207 3.63 -22.19 7.09
N PRO A 208 4.95 -22.32 7.32
CA PRO A 208 5.47 -23.22 8.35
C PRO A 208 5.18 -22.71 9.77
N LYS A 209 5.20 -23.62 10.74
CA LYS A 209 5.08 -23.29 12.17
C LYS A 209 6.11 -22.27 12.62
N GLN A 210 7.35 -22.53 12.25
CA GLN A 210 8.51 -21.69 12.55
C GLN A 210 9.02 -21.11 11.25
N ILE A 211 9.28 -19.82 11.29
CA ILE A 211 9.87 -19.06 10.21
C ILE A 211 11.34 -18.89 10.58
N VAL A 212 12.23 -19.05 9.60
CA VAL A 212 13.64 -18.71 9.81
C VAL A 212 13.75 -17.23 9.51
N PRO A 213 14.06 -16.35 10.49
CA PRO A 213 14.34 -14.95 10.17
C PRO A 213 15.51 -14.95 9.19
N LEU A 214 15.29 -14.52 7.96
CA LEU A 214 16.39 -14.32 7.04
C LEU A 214 16.99 -12.96 7.36
N ASP A 215 18.30 -12.94 7.64
CA ASP A 215 19.16 -11.75 7.55
C ASP A 215 19.25 -11.26 6.08
N VAL A 216 18.11 -11.11 5.41
CA VAL A 216 18.04 -10.51 4.07
C VAL A 216 17.93 -9.02 4.26
N THR A 217 18.77 -8.30 3.50
CA THR A 217 18.97 -6.84 3.48
C THR A 217 19.90 -6.31 4.57
N THR A 218 21.19 -6.63 4.50
CA THR A 218 22.21 -5.82 5.18
C THR A 218 22.57 -4.63 4.30
N LYS A 219 23.18 -4.81 3.12
CA LYS A 219 23.79 -3.67 2.39
C LYS A 219 22.85 -2.51 1.99
N LEU A 220 21.65 -2.75 1.44
CA LEU A 220 20.75 -1.66 1.03
C LEU A 220 20.04 -1.04 2.23
N LYS A 221 19.62 -1.86 3.19
CA LYS A 221 19.10 -1.41 4.48
C LYS A 221 20.13 -0.57 5.21
N ASP A 222 21.40 -0.99 5.27
CA ASP A 222 22.50 -0.25 5.87
C ASP A 222 22.68 1.12 5.20
N LYS A 223 22.56 1.19 3.87
CA LYS A 223 22.57 2.48 3.13
C LYS A 223 21.37 3.34 3.48
N ILE A 224 20.16 2.77 3.58
CA ILE A 224 18.95 3.50 3.97
C ILE A 224 19.09 4.04 5.39
N LEU A 225 19.54 3.21 6.33
CA LEU A 225 19.79 3.60 7.70
C LEU A 225 20.88 4.68 7.79
N ALA A 226 21.95 4.57 7.01
CA ALA A 226 22.98 5.60 6.93
C ALA A 226 22.44 6.93 6.35
N GLU A 227 21.54 6.89 5.37
CA GLU A 227 20.90 8.09 4.82
C GLU A 227 19.97 8.76 5.86
N VAL A 228 19.19 7.98 6.60
CA VAL A 228 18.41 8.48 7.75
C VAL A 228 19.35 9.11 8.79
N GLU A 229 20.50 8.49 9.04
CA GLU A 229 21.49 9.06 9.96
C GLU A 229 22.11 10.36 9.44
N GLY A 230 22.36 10.45 8.14
CA GLY A 230 22.91 11.61 7.46
C GLY A 230 21.94 12.77 7.25
N LEU A 231 20.64 12.61 7.54
CA LEU A 231 19.67 13.70 7.49
C LEU A 231 19.91 14.69 8.64
N PRO A 232 19.96 16.01 8.35
CA PRO A 232 20.18 17.00 9.38
C PRO A 232 18.99 17.03 10.35
N PRO A 233 19.22 17.47 11.61
CA PRO A 233 18.12 17.77 12.51
C PRO A 233 17.27 18.92 11.95
N LEU A 234 16.07 19.09 12.51
CA LEU A 234 15.28 20.30 12.24
C LEU A 234 16.09 21.56 12.57
N PRO A 235 15.97 22.64 11.78
CA PRO A 235 16.65 23.90 12.06
C PRO A 235 16.44 24.36 13.49
N ASN A 236 17.52 24.75 14.18
CA ASN A 236 17.47 25.17 15.60
C ASN A 236 16.42 26.26 15.88
N THR A 237 16.17 27.15 14.91
CA THR A 237 15.11 28.16 15.00
C THR A 237 13.72 27.54 15.11
N LEU A 238 13.42 26.48 14.37
CA LEU A 238 12.14 25.76 14.45
C LEU A 238 12.04 24.98 15.75
N THR A 239 13.09 24.23 16.11
CA THR A 239 13.13 23.42 17.34
C THR A 239 12.91 24.28 18.58
N ARG A 240 13.47 25.49 18.61
CA ARG A 240 13.23 26.44 19.69
C ARG A 240 11.77 26.85 19.81
N ILE A 241 11.10 27.15 18.69
CA ILE A 241 9.68 27.53 18.70
C ILE A 241 8.81 26.33 19.09
N ILE A 242 9.13 25.12 18.59
CA ILE A 242 8.45 23.87 18.97
C ILE A 242 8.53 23.64 20.48
N ASN A 243 9.71 23.83 21.09
CA ASN A 243 9.90 23.69 22.53
C ASN A 243 9.08 24.70 23.33
N LEU A 244 8.97 25.95 22.85
CA LEU A 244 8.09 26.94 23.46
C LEU A 244 6.61 26.53 23.34
N CYS A 245 6.17 26.00 22.20
CA CYS A 245 4.81 25.50 22.02
C CYS A 245 4.49 24.28 22.91
N ASN A 246 5.51 23.50 23.30
CA ASN A 246 5.37 22.33 24.17
C ASN A 246 5.37 22.68 25.66
N ASN A 247 5.87 23.86 26.04
CA ASN A 247 5.92 24.29 27.43
C ASN A 247 4.60 25.01 27.81
N PRO A 248 3.79 24.46 28.73
CA PRO A 248 2.50 25.03 29.11
C PRO A 248 2.61 26.42 29.75
N ASP A 249 3.79 26.80 30.26
CA ASP A 249 4.04 28.09 30.90
C ASP A 249 4.58 29.15 29.93
N SER A 250 4.69 28.84 28.63
CA SER A 250 5.25 29.78 27.65
C SER A 250 4.28 30.90 27.28
N ASP A 251 4.80 32.11 27.23
CA ASP A 251 4.05 33.28 26.77
C ASP A 251 3.83 33.26 25.25
N LEU A 252 2.59 33.50 24.82
CA LEU A 252 2.21 33.50 23.40
C LEU A 252 2.91 34.62 22.61
N GLY A 253 3.23 35.75 23.27
CA GLY A 253 3.98 36.83 22.66
C GLY A 253 5.42 36.44 22.35
N VAL A 254 6.07 35.67 23.22
CA VAL A 254 7.41 35.12 22.97
C VAL A 254 7.39 34.17 21.77
N ILE A 255 6.39 33.29 21.69
CA ILE A 255 6.23 32.37 20.54
C ILE A 255 6.04 33.15 19.24
N ALA A 256 5.15 34.14 19.25
CA ALA A 256 4.89 34.97 18.08
C ALA A 256 6.14 35.74 17.63
N ASN A 257 6.88 36.35 18.56
CA ASN A 257 8.13 37.06 18.26
C ASN A 257 9.19 36.17 17.61
N GLU A 258 9.27 34.88 18.00
CA GLU A 258 10.20 33.95 17.35
C GLU A 258 9.72 33.54 15.94
N ILE A 259 8.41 33.41 15.72
CA ILE A 259 7.83 33.13 14.39
C ILE A 259 8.01 34.34 13.45
N GLU A 260 7.85 35.56 13.96
CA GLU A 260 8.00 36.82 13.19
C GLU A 260 9.39 36.98 12.58
N LYS A 261 10.43 36.37 13.16
CA LYS A 261 11.79 36.34 12.60
C LYS A 261 11.90 35.55 11.30
N ASN A 262 10.87 34.78 10.95
CA ASN A 262 10.80 34.00 9.73
C ASN A 262 9.58 34.45 8.90
N PRO A 263 9.79 35.29 7.86
CA PRO A 263 8.71 35.80 7.03
C PRO A 263 7.86 34.71 6.35
N ALA A 264 8.47 33.59 5.95
CA ALA A 264 7.74 32.49 5.32
C ALA A 264 6.78 31.80 6.32
N LEU A 265 7.27 31.47 7.52
CA LEU A 265 6.42 30.90 8.59
C LEU A 265 5.31 31.87 9.02
N SER A 266 5.63 33.17 9.07
CA SER A 266 4.66 34.22 9.39
C SER A 266 3.54 34.28 8.36
N ALA A 267 3.89 34.22 7.07
CA ALA A 267 2.91 34.17 5.99
C ALA A 267 2.06 32.89 6.03
N ASP A 268 2.69 31.74 6.23
CA ASP A 268 1.99 30.45 6.33
C ASP A 268 1.01 30.43 7.51
N LEU A 269 1.41 30.95 8.67
CA LEU A 269 0.56 31.00 9.85
C LEU A 269 -0.60 31.97 9.69
N LEU A 270 -0.36 33.14 9.08
CA LEU A 270 -1.43 34.10 8.77
C LEU A 270 -2.42 33.51 7.75
N LYS A 271 -1.93 32.85 6.70
CA LYS A 271 -2.78 32.15 5.72
C LYS A 271 -3.62 31.06 6.40
N LEU A 272 -3.01 30.26 7.27
CA LEU A 272 -3.70 29.21 8.03
C LEU A 272 -4.80 29.81 8.93
N SER A 273 -4.47 30.85 9.70
CA SER A 273 -5.42 31.50 10.64
C SER A 273 -6.62 32.15 9.97
N ASN A 274 -6.49 32.55 8.70
CA ASN A 274 -7.56 33.16 7.91
C ASN A 274 -8.29 32.16 7.01
N SER A 275 -7.89 30.88 7.01
CA SER A 275 -8.56 29.85 6.21
C SER A 275 -9.97 29.54 6.75
N ALA A 276 -10.85 29.01 5.90
CA ALA A 276 -12.24 28.70 6.25
C ALA A 276 -12.41 27.82 7.52
N GLY A 277 -11.39 27.02 7.88
CA GLY A 277 -11.40 26.19 9.09
C GLY A 277 -11.10 26.94 10.39
N PHE A 278 -10.41 28.09 10.32
CA PHE A 278 -10.02 28.91 11.47
C PHE A 278 -10.67 30.31 11.44
N ALA A 279 -11.46 30.58 10.40
CA ALA A 279 -12.01 31.90 10.11
C ALA A 279 -12.74 32.50 11.32
N SER A 280 -12.17 33.58 11.85
CA SER A 280 -12.82 34.44 12.83
C SER A 280 -13.70 35.47 12.12
N ARG A 281 -14.67 36.09 12.82
CA ARG A 281 -15.50 37.17 12.24
C ARG A 281 -14.67 38.34 11.69
N ASN A 282 -13.44 38.51 12.17
CA ASN A 282 -12.49 39.53 11.72
C ASN A 282 -11.23 38.87 11.15
N LYS A 283 -10.65 39.48 10.11
CA LYS A 283 -9.38 39.06 9.51
C LYS A 283 -8.24 39.14 10.54
N VAL A 284 -7.49 38.05 10.67
CA VAL A 284 -6.31 37.96 11.54
C VAL A 284 -5.12 38.60 10.84
N ASN A 285 -4.54 39.64 11.46
CA ASN A 285 -3.47 40.45 10.84
C ASN A 285 -2.16 40.48 11.66
N THR A 286 -2.11 39.79 12.80
CA THR A 286 -0.91 39.73 13.66
C THR A 286 -0.58 38.28 14.01
N ILE A 287 0.72 38.00 14.22
CA ILE A 287 1.18 36.63 14.53
C ILE A 287 0.66 36.17 15.90
N VAL A 288 0.63 37.05 16.90
CA VAL A 288 0.06 36.72 18.22
C VAL A 288 -1.41 36.29 18.11
N GLN A 289 -2.22 37.02 17.33
CA GLN A 289 -3.62 36.64 17.09
C GLN A 289 -3.71 35.32 16.32
N ALA A 290 -2.84 35.10 15.33
CA ALA A 290 -2.80 33.87 14.56
C ALA A 290 -2.46 32.67 15.46
N VAL A 291 -1.45 32.78 16.33
CA VAL A 291 -1.11 31.75 17.32
C VAL A 291 -2.30 31.45 18.24
N LYS A 292 -3.04 32.47 18.68
CA LYS A 292 -4.22 32.30 19.54
C LYS A 292 -5.39 31.61 18.84
N VAL A 293 -5.67 31.97 17.58
CA VAL A 293 -6.76 31.41 16.79
C VAL A 293 -6.45 29.98 16.35
N VAL A 294 -5.22 29.74 15.89
CA VAL A 294 -4.78 28.44 15.39
C VAL A 294 -4.50 27.46 16.53
N GLY A 295 -3.99 27.96 17.66
CA GLY A 295 -3.63 27.18 18.84
C GLY A 295 -2.24 26.54 18.73
N LEU A 296 -1.58 26.36 19.88
CA LEU A 296 -0.18 25.91 19.98
C LEU A 296 0.07 24.56 19.29
N LYS A 297 -0.89 23.63 19.38
CA LYS A 297 -0.78 22.31 18.72
C LYS A 297 -0.68 22.44 17.20
N ASN A 298 -1.54 23.26 16.59
CA ASN A 298 -1.55 23.46 15.14
C ASN A 298 -0.36 24.32 14.67
N VAL A 299 0.06 25.31 15.46
CA VAL A 299 1.31 26.07 15.20
C VAL A 299 2.50 25.12 15.19
N ARG A 300 2.62 24.24 16.18
CA ARG A 300 3.69 23.22 16.23
C ARG A 300 3.68 22.32 14.99
N ASN A 301 2.50 21.85 14.59
CA ASN A 301 2.34 21.04 13.39
C ASN A 301 2.78 21.77 12.11
N LEU A 302 2.46 23.08 11.99
CA LEU A 302 2.92 23.91 10.88
C LEU A 302 4.46 24.01 10.85
N LEU A 303 5.10 24.16 12.01
CA LEU A 303 6.56 24.23 12.12
C LEU A 303 7.22 22.92 11.69
N TYR A 304 6.65 21.77 12.08
CA TYR A 304 7.11 20.47 11.60
C TYR A 304 7.02 20.39 10.07
N VAL A 305 5.84 20.68 9.48
CA VAL A 305 5.66 20.65 8.01
C VAL A 305 6.66 21.56 7.30
N SER A 306 6.84 22.80 7.77
CA SER A 306 7.79 23.75 7.16
C SER A 306 9.24 23.28 7.27
N GLY A 307 9.61 22.72 8.43
CA GLY A 307 10.94 22.14 8.64
C GLY A 307 11.23 20.95 7.73
N VAL A 308 10.27 20.02 7.64
CA VAL A 308 10.37 18.86 6.74
C VAL A 308 10.48 19.31 5.29
N ARG A 309 9.60 20.21 4.82
CA ARG A 309 9.65 20.75 3.45
C ARG A 309 11.00 21.33 3.13
N LYS A 310 11.55 22.18 4.01
CA LYS A 310 12.87 22.79 3.81
C LYS A 310 14.00 21.76 3.67
N ILE A 311 14.00 20.71 4.49
CA ILE A 311 15.02 19.65 4.41
C ILE A 311 14.84 18.83 3.13
N MET A 312 13.60 18.45 2.83
CA MET A 312 13.27 17.58 1.69
C MET A 312 13.48 18.29 0.36
N GLU A 313 13.02 19.53 0.20
CA GLU A 313 13.22 20.33 -1.01
C GLU A 313 14.70 20.67 -1.24
N GLY A 314 15.49 20.84 -0.17
CA GLY A 314 16.93 21.08 -0.28
C GLY A 314 17.72 19.88 -0.80
N ARG A 315 17.24 18.64 -0.57
CA ARG A 315 17.94 17.40 -0.96
C ARG A 315 17.28 16.64 -2.12
N TYR A 316 15.97 16.78 -2.30
CA TYR A 316 15.14 15.90 -3.14
C TYR A 316 14.20 16.70 -4.07
N THR A 317 14.74 17.73 -4.74
CA THR A 317 14.03 18.69 -5.62
C THR A 317 13.18 18.07 -6.74
N LYS A 318 13.37 16.79 -7.08
CA LYS A 318 12.66 16.09 -8.17
C LYS A 318 11.45 15.27 -7.73
N LEU A 319 11.07 15.32 -6.45
CA LEU A 319 9.99 14.48 -5.88
C LEU A 319 8.67 15.25 -5.63
N GLN A 320 8.33 16.17 -6.53
CA GLN A 320 7.11 16.98 -6.43
C GLN A 320 5.83 16.13 -6.40
N GLU A 321 5.84 14.97 -7.07
CA GLU A 321 4.72 14.03 -7.08
C GLU A 321 4.35 13.55 -5.67
N VAL A 322 5.34 13.30 -4.80
CA VAL A 322 5.11 12.90 -3.40
C VAL A 322 4.40 14.02 -2.63
N TRP A 323 4.80 15.27 -2.86
CA TRP A 323 4.12 16.42 -2.26
C TRP A 323 2.71 16.62 -2.79
N ASN A 324 2.49 16.43 -4.09
CA ASN A 324 1.16 16.56 -4.69
C ASN A 324 0.19 15.53 -4.11
N HIS A 325 0.62 14.27 -4.02
CA HIS A 325 -0.14 13.20 -3.39
C HIS A 325 -0.41 13.50 -1.90
N SER A 326 0.62 13.91 -1.14
CA SER A 326 0.48 14.23 0.28
C SER A 326 -0.44 15.43 0.53
N ASN A 327 -0.43 16.45 -0.33
CA ASN A 327 -1.32 17.61 -0.23
C ASN A 327 -2.79 17.24 -0.48
N LEU A 328 -3.07 16.43 -1.52
CA LEU A 328 -4.42 15.93 -1.77
C LEU A 328 -4.90 15.04 -0.62
N THR A 329 -4.04 14.15 -0.12
CA THR A 329 -4.33 13.28 1.04
C THR A 329 -4.62 14.10 2.28
N SER A 330 -3.84 15.15 2.54
CA SER A 330 -4.05 16.10 3.63
C SER A 330 -5.43 16.79 3.55
N TYR A 331 -5.81 17.25 2.34
CA TYR A 331 -7.12 17.83 2.10
C TYR A 331 -8.25 16.83 2.35
N ILE A 332 -8.17 15.63 1.78
CA ILE A 332 -9.18 14.58 1.94
C ILE A 332 -9.31 14.18 3.41
N ALA A 333 -8.19 13.94 4.11
CA ALA A 333 -8.17 13.58 5.53
C ALA A 333 -8.91 14.60 6.40
N ARG A 334 -8.71 15.89 6.13
CA ARG A 334 -9.44 16.98 6.80
C ARG A 334 -10.95 16.85 6.55
N GLN A 335 -11.35 16.76 5.28
CA GLN A 335 -12.76 16.78 4.88
C GLN A 335 -13.53 15.56 5.38
N ILE A 336 -12.95 14.35 5.30
CA ILE A 336 -13.63 13.13 5.78
C ILE A 336 -13.73 13.11 7.30
N SER A 337 -12.69 13.60 8.02
CA SER A 337 -12.72 13.70 9.48
C SER A 337 -13.80 14.67 9.96
N GLN A 338 -13.97 15.80 9.27
CA GLN A 338 -15.03 16.77 9.58
C GLN A 338 -16.43 16.17 9.38
N ARG A 339 -16.64 15.44 8.27
CA ARG A 339 -17.95 14.83 7.95
C ARG A 339 -18.31 13.66 8.87
N ALA A 340 -17.33 12.89 9.32
CA ALA A 340 -17.53 11.73 10.19
C ALA A 340 -17.71 12.10 11.68
N GLY A 341 -17.74 13.39 12.03
CA GLY A 341 -17.92 13.86 13.42
C GLY A 341 -16.62 13.99 14.21
N PHE A 342 -15.46 13.76 13.59
CA PHE A 342 -14.12 13.91 14.18
C PHE A 342 -13.53 15.30 13.94
N GLY A 343 -14.35 16.35 13.86
CA GLY A 343 -13.91 17.70 13.48
C GLY A 343 -12.80 18.28 14.37
N LYS A 344 -12.73 17.89 15.65
CA LYS A 344 -11.63 18.32 16.55
C LYS A 344 -10.27 17.72 16.18
N LEU A 345 -10.26 16.62 15.44
CA LEU A 345 -9.07 15.89 15.01
C LEU A 345 -8.68 16.20 13.57
N SER A 346 -9.53 16.89 12.80
CA SER A 346 -9.36 17.03 11.35
C SER A 346 -8.07 17.74 10.95
N ASP A 347 -7.62 18.72 11.73
CA ASP A 347 -6.35 19.42 11.45
C ASP A 347 -5.13 18.57 11.76
N ILE A 348 -5.21 17.75 12.82
CA ILE A 348 -4.15 16.83 13.19
C ILE A 348 -4.03 15.72 12.14
N ALA A 349 -5.18 15.15 11.73
CA ALA A 349 -5.26 14.17 10.65
C ALA A 349 -4.72 14.75 9.33
N ALA A 350 -5.05 15.99 9.00
CA ALA A 350 -4.53 16.66 7.80
C ALA A 350 -3.00 16.78 7.82
N VAL A 351 -2.41 17.12 8.98
CA VAL A 351 -0.95 17.21 9.14
C VAL A 351 -0.31 15.84 9.05
N GLY A 352 -0.89 14.83 9.71
CA GLY A 352 -0.42 13.45 9.61
C GLY A 352 -0.44 12.94 8.16
N ALA A 353 -1.54 13.18 7.45
CA ALA A 353 -1.69 12.89 6.03
C ALA A 353 -0.73 13.69 5.13
N LEU A 354 -0.33 14.89 5.51
CA LEU A 354 0.68 15.64 4.75
C LEU A 354 2.09 15.05 4.89
N LEU A 355 2.35 14.34 5.99
CA LEU A 355 3.66 13.83 6.35
C LEU A 355 3.75 12.29 6.27
N HIS A 356 2.65 11.60 5.94
CA HIS A 356 2.57 10.13 5.99
C HIS A 356 3.62 9.45 5.09
N ASP A 357 3.90 10.06 3.95
CA ASP A 357 4.81 9.56 2.92
C ASP A 357 6.26 10.01 3.08
N LEU A 358 6.64 10.49 4.27
CA LEU A 358 7.98 11.00 4.53
C LEU A 358 9.09 10.01 4.16
N GLY A 359 8.87 8.70 4.39
CA GLY A 359 9.83 7.66 4.00
C GLY A 359 10.04 7.53 2.49
N LYS A 360 9.06 7.90 1.66
CA LYS A 360 9.19 7.83 0.19
C LYS A 360 10.27 8.77 -0.32
N PHE A 361 10.53 9.91 0.32
CA PHE A 361 11.62 10.80 -0.08
C PHE A 361 12.98 10.13 0.00
N ILE A 362 13.25 9.39 1.08
CA ILE A 362 14.51 8.66 1.26
C ILE A 362 14.58 7.51 0.26
N LEU A 363 13.52 6.69 0.19
CA LEU A 363 13.46 5.54 -0.72
C LEU A 363 13.70 5.96 -2.18
N LEU A 364 12.95 6.96 -2.68
CA LEU A 364 13.06 7.45 -4.05
C LEU A 364 14.40 8.13 -4.34
N SER A 365 15.08 8.68 -3.33
CA SER A 365 16.39 9.30 -3.52
C SER A 365 17.51 8.31 -3.75
N LEU A 366 17.41 7.11 -3.16
CA LEU A 366 18.47 6.10 -3.18
C LEU A 366 18.50 5.32 -4.50
N ASP A 367 17.34 4.99 -5.05
CA ASP A 367 17.24 4.38 -6.39
C ASP A 367 15.92 4.75 -7.10
N PRO A 368 15.84 5.93 -7.74
CA PRO A 368 14.64 6.35 -8.46
C PRO A 368 14.19 5.35 -9.54
N ASN A 369 15.11 4.57 -10.12
CA ASN A 369 14.80 3.64 -11.19
C ASN A 369 14.15 2.36 -10.66
N LEU A 370 14.61 1.86 -9.51
CA LEU A 370 13.97 0.74 -8.81
C LEU A 370 12.51 1.05 -8.53
N PHE A 371 12.21 2.19 -7.92
CA PHE A 371 10.84 2.55 -7.56
C PHE A 371 9.95 2.82 -8.77
N LYS A 372 10.48 3.40 -9.86
CA LYS A 372 9.73 3.49 -11.13
C LYS A 372 9.35 2.11 -11.68
N ARG A 373 10.23 1.11 -11.52
CA ARG A 373 9.95 -0.27 -11.92
C ARG A 373 8.95 -0.95 -10.98
N LEU A 374 9.02 -0.69 -9.68
CA LEU A 374 8.00 -1.16 -8.72
C LEU A 374 6.62 -0.58 -9.02
N ALA A 375 6.56 0.73 -9.31
CA ALA A 375 5.32 1.42 -9.67
C ALA A 375 4.73 0.94 -11.01
N SER A 376 5.56 0.72 -12.03
CA SER A 376 5.08 0.14 -13.30
C SER A 376 4.57 -1.28 -13.12
N TYR A 377 5.22 -2.07 -12.25
CA TYR A 377 4.76 -3.41 -11.92
C TYR A 377 3.39 -3.43 -11.23
N GLN A 378 3.13 -2.49 -10.31
CA GLN A 378 1.84 -2.34 -9.63
C GLN A 378 0.71 -1.98 -10.59
N LYS A 379 0.93 -1.00 -11.49
CA LYS A 379 -0.07 -0.48 -12.43
C LYS A 379 -0.63 -1.55 -13.38
N HIS A 380 0.11 -2.65 -13.61
CA HIS A 380 -0.28 -3.72 -14.52
C HIS A 380 -0.95 -4.92 -13.84
N ARG A 381 -1.04 -4.96 -12.50
CA ARG A 381 -1.49 -6.17 -11.78
C ARG A 381 -2.41 -5.95 -10.59
N ASP A 382 -2.86 -4.72 -10.36
CA ASP A 382 -3.73 -4.39 -9.23
C ASP A 382 -3.14 -4.91 -7.89
N LEU A 383 -1.80 -4.89 -7.79
CA LEU A 383 -1.11 -5.26 -6.56
C LEU A 383 -1.28 -4.08 -5.61
N SER A 384 -2.28 -4.20 -4.74
CA SER A 384 -2.81 -3.14 -3.90
C SER A 384 -1.89 -2.70 -2.76
N ASN A 385 -0.68 -3.26 -2.62
CA ASN A 385 0.20 -2.93 -1.49
C ASN A 385 1.66 -2.70 -1.88
N SER A 386 1.99 -1.43 -2.12
CA SER A 386 3.35 -0.96 -2.44
C SER A 386 4.35 -1.25 -1.33
N THR A 387 3.94 -1.09 -0.07
CA THR A 387 4.71 -1.30 1.17
C THR A 387 5.47 -2.63 1.20
N ILE A 388 4.83 -3.71 0.74
CA ILE A 388 5.42 -5.06 0.75
C ILE A 388 6.56 -5.14 -0.27
N LEU A 389 6.35 -4.59 -1.46
CA LEU A 389 7.39 -4.56 -2.50
C LEU A 389 8.63 -3.80 -2.03
N GLU A 390 8.43 -2.72 -1.29
CA GLU A 390 9.53 -1.94 -0.70
C GLU A 390 10.27 -2.74 0.37
N GLU A 391 9.55 -3.42 1.26
CA GLU A 391 10.14 -4.24 2.31
C GLU A 391 10.96 -5.41 1.72
N ILE A 392 10.49 -6.05 0.65
CA ILE A 392 11.26 -7.06 -0.08
C ILE A 392 12.50 -6.45 -0.74
N SER A 393 12.33 -5.31 -1.41
CA SER A 393 13.38 -4.72 -2.24
C SER A 393 14.48 -4.10 -1.39
N THR A 394 14.11 -3.52 -0.24
CA THR A 394 14.97 -2.63 0.52
C THR A 394 15.13 -2.99 1.99
N GLY A 395 14.31 -3.91 2.52
CA GLY A 395 14.38 -4.37 3.90
C GLY A 395 13.58 -3.55 4.90
N ILE A 396 12.96 -2.48 4.43
CA ILE A 396 12.17 -1.55 5.22
C ILE A 396 11.11 -0.91 4.32
N SER A 397 9.92 -0.70 4.85
CA SER A 397 8.86 0.00 4.12
C SER A 397 8.88 1.50 4.38
N HIS A 398 8.33 2.29 3.46
CA HIS A 398 8.26 3.75 3.63
C HIS A 398 7.53 4.22 4.90
N PRO A 399 6.48 3.55 5.42
CA PRO A 399 5.85 3.96 6.68
C PRO A 399 6.80 3.79 7.86
N SER A 400 7.49 2.65 7.94
CA SER A 400 8.47 2.37 8.99
C SER A 400 9.65 3.34 8.92
N LEU A 401 10.13 3.64 7.71
CA LEU A 401 11.22 4.59 7.49
C LEU A 401 10.81 6.02 7.84
N GLY A 402 9.60 6.44 7.45
CA GLY A 402 9.02 7.72 7.84
C GLY A 402 8.88 7.85 9.36
N ALA A 403 8.46 6.78 10.04
CA ALA A 403 8.33 6.76 11.50
C ALA A 403 9.69 6.85 12.21
N MET A 404 10.74 6.20 11.67
CA MET A 404 12.11 6.35 12.17
C MET A 404 12.58 7.80 12.07
N LEU A 405 12.33 8.46 10.94
CA LEU A 405 12.69 9.85 10.74
C LEU A 405 11.88 10.80 11.63
N ALA A 406 10.58 10.56 11.76
CA ALA A 406 9.71 11.32 12.67
C ALA A 406 10.18 11.23 14.13
N ARG A 407 10.58 10.03 14.58
CA ARG A 407 11.19 9.83 15.90
C ARG A 407 12.52 10.55 16.05
N LYS A 408 13.39 10.52 15.03
CA LYS A 408 14.66 11.27 15.02
C LYS A 408 14.46 12.78 15.15
N TRP A 409 13.36 13.30 14.62
CA TRP A 409 12.99 14.72 14.73
C TRP A 409 12.08 15.05 15.91
N ASP A 410 11.92 14.12 16.86
CA ASP A 410 11.12 14.30 18.07
C ASP A 410 9.67 14.73 17.78
N PHE A 411 9.07 14.08 16.78
CA PHE A 411 7.65 14.28 16.48
C PHE A 411 6.79 13.70 17.60
N PRO A 412 5.64 14.32 17.91
CA PRO A 412 4.71 13.79 18.89
C PRO A 412 4.18 12.40 18.48
N PRO A 413 3.80 11.54 19.45
CA PRO A 413 3.42 10.17 19.16
C PRO A 413 2.23 10.04 18.21
N ASP A 414 1.30 10.99 18.21
CA ASP A 414 0.14 10.99 17.29
C ASP A 414 0.60 11.10 15.82
N LEU A 415 1.55 11.97 15.51
CA LEU A 415 2.15 12.07 14.17
C LEU A 415 2.94 10.80 13.82
N VAL A 416 3.73 10.26 14.75
CA VAL A 416 4.51 9.03 14.51
C VAL A 416 3.59 7.86 14.17
N HIS A 417 2.48 7.68 14.90
CA HIS A 417 1.53 6.58 14.63
C HIS A 417 0.81 6.73 13.29
N MET A 418 0.39 7.95 12.92
CA MET A 418 -0.19 8.19 11.60
C MET A 418 0.81 7.87 10.48
N ILE A 419 2.07 8.26 10.63
CA ILE A 419 3.12 7.96 9.64
C ILE A 419 3.42 6.46 9.61
N GLU A 420 3.49 5.77 10.74
CA GLU A 420 3.87 4.36 10.80
C GLU A 420 2.77 3.41 10.29
N PHE A 421 1.51 3.72 10.61
CA PHE A 421 0.39 2.79 10.44
C PHE A 421 -0.60 3.18 9.33
N HIS A 422 -0.34 4.21 8.51
CA HIS A 422 -1.28 4.64 7.46
C HIS A 422 -1.58 3.60 6.38
N HIS A 423 -0.76 2.56 6.21
CA HIS A 423 -1.08 1.39 5.36
C HIS A 423 -1.57 0.17 6.16
N ARG A 424 -1.53 0.22 7.50
CA ARG A 424 -1.80 -0.88 8.42
C ARG A 424 -2.64 -0.41 9.61
N ALA A 425 -3.76 0.26 9.32
CA ALA A 425 -4.59 0.91 10.33
C ALA A 425 -5.07 -0.05 11.44
N PHE A 426 -5.28 -1.32 11.12
CA PHE A 426 -5.62 -2.38 12.08
C PHE A 426 -4.60 -2.54 13.22
N MET A 427 -3.33 -2.17 13.02
CA MET A 427 -2.31 -2.21 14.07
C MET A 427 -2.49 -1.08 15.11
N ALA A 428 -3.23 -0.03 14.76
CA ALA A 428 -3.50 1.11 15.64
C ALA A 428 -4.87 1.05 16.35
N THR A 429 -5.72 0.08 16.03
CA THR A 429 -7.12 -0.01 16.49
C THR A 429 -7.28 0.06 18.02
N ASN A 430 -6.33 -0.48 18.78
CA ASN A 430 -6.36 -0.50 20.25
C ASN A 430 -5.58 0.67 20.89
N THR A 431 -5.21 1.68 20.11
CA THR A 431 -4.47 2.86 20.59
C THR A 431 -5.39 4.06 20.72
N ILE A 432 -4.98 5.05 21.52
CA ILE A 432 -5.67 6.35 21.61
C ILE A 432 -5.60 7.16 20.31
N TYR A 433 -4.86 6.69 19.29
CA TYR A 433 -4.66 7.36 18.01
C TYR A 433 -5.43 6.68 16.86
N ALA A 434 -6.25 5.65 17.13
CA ALA A 434 -6.96 4.89 16.10
C ALA A 434 -7.74 5.78 15.12
N ASP A 435 -8.51 6.76 15.61
CA ASP A 435 -9.28 7.68 14.77
C ASP A 435 -8.41 8.50 13.82
N LEU A 436 -7.23 8.93 14.28
CA LEU A 436 -6.27 9.69 13.49
C LEU A 436 -5.65 8.81 12.40
N VAL A 437 -5.26 7.59 12.75
CA VAL A 437 -4.68 6.63 11.81
C VAL A 437 -5.71 6.22 10.75
N ASP A 438 -6.95 5.93 11.15
CA ASP A 438 -8.01 5.56 10.22
C ASP A 438 -8.34 6.71 9.24
N SER A 439 -8.34 7.96 9.71
CA SER A 439 -8.52 9.13 8.84
C SER A 439 -7.40 9.26 7.81
N VAL A 440 -6.14 9.04 8.20
CA VAL A 440 -5.01 9.11 7.25
C VAL A 440 -5.03 7.93 6.29
N TYR A 441 -5.27 6.71 6.78
CA TYR A 441 -5.43 5.51 5.96
C TYR A 441 -6.51 5.70 4.90
N LEU A 442 -7.72 6.09 5.30
CA LEU A 442 -8.84 6.23 4.37
C LEU A 442 -8.58 7.33 3.35
N ALA A 443 -8.00 8.46 3.77
CA ALA A 443 -7.62 9.52 2.85
C ALA A 443 -6.58 9.05 1.82
N ASN A 444 -5.56 8.30 2.24
CA ASN A 444 -4.57 7.73 1.33
C ASN A 444 -5.23 6.77 0.34
N MET A 445 -6.09 5.86 0.82
CA MET A 445 -6.80 4.92 -0.04
C MET A 445 -7.73 5.62 -1.05
N MET A 446 -8.36 6.73 -0.66
CA MET A 446 -9.17 7.55 -1.58
C MET A 446 -8.30 8.24 -2.65
N CYS A 447 -7.11 8.73 -2.30
CA CYS A 447 -6.15 9.25 -3.28
C CYS A 447 -5.67 8.16 -4.24
N ASP A 448 -5.26 7.00 -3.71
CA ASP A 448 -4.83 5.88 -4.53
C ASP A 448 -5.97 5.37 -5.44
N TYR A 449 -7.23 5.44 -4.99
CA TYR A 449 -8.40 5.16 -5.82
C TYR A 449 -8.53 6.16 -6.98
N LEU A 450 -8.43 7.47 -6.70
CA LEU A 450 -8.47 8.54 -7.71
C LEU A 450 -7.34 8.39 -8.74
N GLU A 451 -6.18 7.90 -8.30
CA GLU A 451 -5.02 7.62 -9.14
C GLU A 451 -5.10 6.27 -9.87
N LYS A 452 -6.19 5.50 -9.68
CA LYS A 452 -6.43 4.17 -10.26
C LYS A 452 -5.36 3.14 -9.86
N LYS A 453 -4.83 3.26 -8.65
CA LYS A 453 -3.87 2.31 -8.07
C LYS A 453 -4.55 1.19 -7.29
N VAL A 454 -5.74 1.46 -6.76
CA VAL A 454 -6.52 0.51 -5.95
C VAL A 454 -8.01 0.62 -6.30
N SER A 455 -8.75 -0.47 -6.12
CA SER A 455 -10.21 -0.45 -6.24
C SER A 455 -10.88 -0.12 -4.89
N TYR A 456 -12.18 0.18 -4.93
CA TYR A 456 -13.00 0.38 -3.73
C TYR A 456 -12.89 -0.79 -2.74
N TYR A 457 -12.83 -2.01 -3.27
CA TYR A 457 -12.64 -3.24 -2.52
C TYR A 457 -11.16 -3.46 -2.13
N ALA A 458 -10.30 -2.46 -2.13
CA ALA A 458 -9.02 -2.55 -1.42
C ALA A 458 -9.11 -1.93 -0.03
N VAL A 459 -10.15 -1.12 0.23
CA VAL A 459 -10.29 -0.35 1.47
C VAL A 459 -10.92 -1.20 2.56
N ASP A 460 -10.40 -1.09 3.78
CA ASP A 460 -10.93 -1.78 4.95
C ASP A 460 -12.41 -1.44 5.17
N SER A 461 -13.27 -2.47 5.08
CA SER A 461 -14.72 -2.32 5.21
C SER A 461 -15.18 -1.76 6.56
N SER A 462 -14.46 -2.04 7.64
CA SER A 462 -14.77 -1.52 8.97
C SER A 462 -14.51 -0.02 9.05
N ILE A 463 -13.44 0.45 8.40
CA ILE A 463 -13.10 1.87 8.27
C ILE A 463 -14.07 2.56 7.33
N LEU A 464 -14.41 1.96 6.18
CA LEU A 464 -15.45 2.51 5.29
C LEU A 464 -16.75 2.76 6.05
N LYS A 465 -17.21 1.78 6.84
CA LYS A 465 -18.42 1.91 7.66
C LYS A 465 -18.28 3.01 8.73
N LYS A 466 -17.13 3.10 9.39
CA LYS A 466 -16.83 4.15 10.39
C LYS A 466 -16.99 5.56 9.81
N PHE A 467 -16.58 5.78 8.56
CA PHE A 467 -16.71 7.05 7.85
C PHE A 467 -17.98 7.16 7.00
N GLN A 468 -18.89 6.18 7.09
CA GLN A 468 -20.15 6.10 6.33
C GLN A 468 -19.92 6.12 4.80
N LEU A 469 -18.88 5.45 4.33
CA LEU A 469 -18.51 5.27 2.92
C LEU A 469 -18.53 3.80 2.50
N ASP A 470 -19.24 2.94 3.22
CA ASP A 470 -19.44 1.51 2.93
C ASP A 470 -20.40 1.23 1.75
N ASP A 471 -20.97 2.27 1.16
CA ASP A 471 -21.63 2.23 -0.14
C ASP A 471 -20.66 2.69 -1.24
N LYS A 472 -20.42 1.82 -2.23
CA LYS A 472 -19.46 2.06 -3.32
C LYS A 472 -19.76 3.35 -4.08
N ARG A 473 -21.03 3.58 -4.43
CA ARG A 473 -21.43 4.76 -5.20
C ARG A 473 -21.19 6.03 -4.39
N LYS A 474 -21.53 6.02 -3.10
CA LYS A 474 -21.27 7.14 -2.18
C LYS A 474 -19.78 7.40 -2.01
N PHE A 475 -18.96 6.35 -1.93
CA PHE A 475 -17.49 6.47 -1.91
C PHE A 475 -16.98 7.15 -3.18
N GLU A 476 -17.37 6.67 -4.36
CA GLU A 476 -16.98 7.20 -5.66
C GLU A 476 -17.37 8.68 -5.81
N GLU A 477 -18.64 9.01 -5.55
CA GLU A 477 -19.14 10.39 -5.59
C GLU A 477 -18.39 11.29 -4.59
N THR A 478 -18.02 10.77 -3.43
CA THR A 478 -17.25 11.51 -2.42
C THR A 478 -15.82 11.78 -2.90
N CYS A 479 -15.14 10.77 -3.44
CA CYS A 479 -13.79 10.90 -4.00
C CYS A 479 -13.76 11.98 -5.09
N GLU A 480 -14.65 11.90 -6.09
CA GLU A 480 -14.71 12.87 -7.18
C GLU A 480 -15.03 14.29 -6.71
N LYS A 481 -15.99 14.42 -5.78
CA LYS A 481 -16.37 15.72 -5.23
C LYS A 481 -15.20 16.38 -4.48
N LEU A 482 -14.45 15.60 -3.70
CA LEU A 482 -13.30 16.12 -2.96
C LEU A 482 -12.14 16.48 -3.89
N ALA A 483 -11.86 15.66 -4.91
CA ALA A 483 -10.84 15.96 -5.92
C ALA A 483 -11.12 17.28 -6.65
N LYS A 484 -12.35 17.46 -7.15
CA LYS A 484 -12.77 18.71 -7.82
C LYS A 484 -12.67 19.93 -6.90
N ALA A 485 -13.10 19.78 -5.65
CA ALA A 485 -13.02 20.87 -4.68
C ALA A 485 -11.57 21.25 -4.34
N TYR A 486 -10.65 20.28 -4.31
CA TYR A 486 -9.23 20.52 -4.13
C TYR A 486 -8.61 21.26 -5.32
N GLU A 487 -8.95 20.89 -6.56
CA GLU A 487 -8.50 21.57 -7.78
C GLU A 487 -8.91 23.05 -7.77
N ILE A 488 -10.19 23.34 -7.52
CA ILE A 488 -10.71 24.71 -7.43
C ILE A 488 -9.95 25.52 -6.36
N THR A 489 -9.72 24.93 -5.19
CA THR A 489 -9.02 25.61 -4.09
C THR A 489 -7.56 25.93 -4.44
N ASN A 490 -6.93 25.15 -5.31
CA ASN A 490 -5.54 25.39 -5.74
C ASN A 490 -5.42 26.33 -6.93
N GLU A 491 -6.46 26.49 -7.77
CA GLU A 491 -6.47 27.49 -8.85
C GLU A 491 -6.73 28.91 -8.33
N GLU A 492 -7.37 29.05 -7.16
CA GLU A 492 -7.67 30.33 -6.51
C GLU A 492 -6.56 30.84 -5.57
N ASN A 493 -5.48 30.08 -5.37
CA ASN A 493 -4.36 30.36 -4.45
C ASN A 493 -3.04 30.56 -5.18
#